data_AF-A0A0U2W527-F1
#
_entry.id   AF-A0A0U2W527-F1
#
_cell.length_a   1.000
_cell.length_b   1.000
_cell.length_c   1.000
_cell.angle_alpha   90.00
_cell.angle_beta   90.00
_cell.angle_gamma   90.00
#
_symmetry.space_group_name_H-M   'P 1'
#
loop_
_entity.id
_entity.type
_entity.pdbx_description
1 polymer ?
#
loop_
_entity_poly.entity_id
_entity_poly.type
_entity_poly.pdbx_seq_one_letter_code
_entity_poly.pdbx_strand_id
1 'polypeptide(L)'
;MKVPLLSDTGQPSIIDINEVLIIKTTSNGPEFHTKEGVYYFPSTAKELMELFADYGFDKLDRCNLVNMNLAQAYDEKQRKVYFENPWDKHSQYASVSEANQKKVQHLIRESEDTKVAYKGLSSRFRIGKSST
;
A
#
# COMPACT_ATOMS: atom_id res chain seq x y z
N MET A 1 18.56 0.06 -16.44
CA MET A 1 17.30 -0.02 -15.65
C MET A 1 17.56 0.75 -14.37
N LYS A 2 16.66 1.65 -13.96
CA LYS A 2 16.87 2.46 -12.75
C LYS A 2 16.26 1.78 -11.53
N VAL A 3 17.01 1.72 -10.43
CA VAL A 3 16.61 1.10 -9.17
C VAL A 3 16.70 2.15 -8.05
N PRO A 4 15.61 2.40 -7.32
CA PRO A 4 15.67 3.22 -6.12
C PRO A 4 16.36 2.43 -5.00
N LEU A 5 17.41 3.01 -4.43
CA LEU A 5 18.21 2.46 -3.33
C LEU A 5 18.50 3.56 -2.31
N LEU A 6 19.09 3.18 -1.18
CA LEU A 6 19.53 4.10 -0.12
C LEU A 6 21.06 4.20 -0.12
N SER A 7 21.59 5.40 0.10
CA SER A 7 23.00 5.59 0.44
C SER A 7 23.32 5.02 1.83
N ASP A 8 24.60 5.03 2.19
CA ASP A 8 25.08 4.75 3.55
C ASP A 8 24.49 5.67 4.63
N THR A 9 24.11 6.90 4.27
CA THR A 9 23.40 7.85 5.13
C THR A 9 21.88 7.66 5.15
N GLY A 10 21.34 6.67 4.42
CA GLY A 10 19.91 6.41 4.33
C GLY A 10 19.16 7.33 3.36
N GLN A 11 19.85 8.10 2.53
CA GLN A 11 19.22 9.01 1.58
C GLN A 11 18.80 8.25 0.31
N PRO A 12 17.54 8.40 -0.15
CA PRO A 12 17.09 7.89 -1.44
C PRO A 12 17.97 8.34 -2.62
N SER A 13 18.37 7.38 -3.46
CA SER A 13 19.15 7.58 -4.68
C SER A 13 18.66 6.66 -5.79
N ILE A 14 18.68 7.13 -7.03
CA ILE A 14 18.29 6.34 -8.20
C ILE A 14 19.54 5.88 -8.94
N ILE A 15 19.80 4.58 -8.90
CA ILE A 15 21.02 3.97 -9.47
C ILE A 15 20.68 3.26 -10.77
N ASP A 16 21.46 3.45 -11.83
CA ASP A 16 21.34 2.59 -13.01
C ASP A 16 22.02 1.25 -12.73
N ILE A 17 21.32 0.15 -12.97
CA ILE A 17 21.83 -1.21 -12.75
C ILE A 17 23.13 -1.48 -13.51
N ASN A 18 23.37 -0.77 -14.62
CA ASN A 18 24.60 -0.89 -15.42
C ASN A 18 25.84 -0.31 -14.71
N GLU A 19 25.66 0.49 -13.65
CA GLU A 19 26.74 1.05 -12.83
C GLU A 19 27.11 0.12 -11.64
N VAL A 20 26.29 -0.90 -11.38
CA VAL A 20 26.52 -1.87 -10.31
C VAL A 20 27.56 -2.89 -10.75
N LEU A 21 28.64 -2.98 -9.97
CA LEU A 21 29.75 -3.90 -10.20
C LEU A 21 29.49 -5.26 -9.54
N ILE A 22 28.97 -5.25 -8.30
CA ILE A 22 28.77 -6.45 -7.48
C ILE A 22 27.52 -6.25 -6.63
N ILE A 23 26.68 -7.28 -6.53
CA ILE A 23 25.62 -7.37 -5.52
C ILE A 23 26.02 -8.42 -4.48
N LYS A 24 26.22 -8.00 -3.23
CA LYS A 24 26.53 -8.91 -2.12
C LYS A 24 25.29 -9.15 -1.28
N THR A 25 24.94 -10.40 -1.05
CA THR A 25 23.88 -10.77 -0.11
C THR A 25 24.45 -10.80 1.31
N THR A 26 23.85 -10.04 2.22
CA THR A 26 24.24 -10.02 3.64
C THR A 26 23.04 -10.36 4.55
N SER A 27 23.28 -10.52 5.85
CA SER A 27 22.19 -10.69 6.83
C SER A 27 21.26 -9.49 6.92
N ASN A 28 21.71 -8.31 6.50
CA ASN A 28 20.97 -7.06 6.57
C ASN A 28 20.29 -6.70 5.24
N GLY A 29 20.38 -7.58 4.23
CA GLY A 29 19.88 -7.35 2.88
C GLY A 29 21.00 -7.25 1.83
N PRO A 30 20.62 -7.03 0.56
CA PRO A 30 21.59 -6.88 -0.52
C PRO A 30 22.30 -5.53 -0.47
N GLU A 31 23.61 -5.56 -0.71
CA GLU A 31 24.46 -4.40 -0.94
C GLU A 31 24.80 -4.29 -2.42
N PHE A 32 24.64 -3.10 -3.00
CA PHE A 32 24.91 -2.79 -4.40
C PHE A 32 26.18 -1.95 -4.48
N HIS A 33 27.28 -2.59 -4.89
CA HIS A 33 28.60 -1.96 -4.98
C HIS A 33 28.75 -1.32 -6.37
N THR A 34 28.98 -0.01 -6.41
CA THR A 34 29.25 0.77 -7.63
C THR A 34 30.67 1.35 -7.56
N LYS A 35 31.08 2.13 -8.58
CA LYS A 35 32.34 2.90 -8.50
C LYS A 35 32.28 4.04 -7.48
N GLU A 36 31.09 4.57 -7.20
CA GLU A 36 30.90 5.75 -6.35
C GLU A 36 30.61 5.40 -4.89
N GLY A 37 30.26 4.15 -4.62
CA GLY A 37 29.97 3.70 -3.25
C GLY A 37 29.06 2.48 -3.20
N VAL A 38 28.62 2.18 -1.99
CA VAL A 38 27.71 1.07 -1.67
C VAL A 38 26.32 1.62 -1.39
N TYR A 39 25.32 1.00 -2.01
CA TYR A 39 23.91 1.33 -1.83
C TYR A 39 23.14 0.13 -1.29
N TYR A 40 22.02 0.39 -0.64
CA TYR A 40 21.26 -0.59 0.12
C TYR A 40 19.81 -0.62 -0.31
N PHE A 41 19.22 -1.82 -0.31
CA PHE A 41 17.77 -1.94 -0.40
C PHE A 41 17.14 -1.62 0.97
N PRO A 42 15.99 -0.94 1.04
CA PRO A 42 15.33 -0.66 2.31
C PRO A 42 15.01 -1.95 3.06
N SER A 43 15.45 -2.02 4.31
CA SER A 43 15.31 -3.17 5.21
C SER A 43 14.21 -2.96 6.25
N THR A 44 13.81 -1.70 6.48
CA THR A 44 12.76 -1.33 7.41
C THR A 44 11.58 -0.65 6.72
N ALA A 45 10.41 -0.67 7.37
CA ALA A 45 9.24 0.05 6.87
C ALA A 45 9.47 1.58 6.80
N LYS A 46 10.33 2.13 7.66
CA LYS A 46 10.69 3.55 7.65
C LYS A 46 11.50 3.90 6.40
N GLU A 47 12.54 3.12 6.15
CA GLU A 47 13.38 3.23 4.95
C GLU A 47 12.57 3.07 3.67
N LEU A 48 11.64 2.12 3.65
CA LEU A 48 10.75 1.93 2.50
C LEU A 48 9.84 3.14 2.27
N MET A 49 9.31 3.76 3.35
CA MET A 49 8.55 4.99 3.24
C MET A 49 9.41 6.14 2.70
N GLU A 50 10.61 6.34 3.22
CA GLU A 50 11.52 7.40 2.77
C GLU A 50 11.89 7.22 1.28
N LEU A 51 12.13 5.99 0.84
CA LEU A 51 12.46 5.69 -0.55
C LEU A 51 11.31 5.96 -1.53
N PHE A 52 10.07 5.75 -1.11
CA PHE A 52 8.90 5.81 -1.98
C PHE A 52 7.96 7.01 -1.72
N ALA A 53 8.26 7.87 -0.75
CA ALA A 53 7.43 9.02 -0.39
C ALA A 53 7.14 9.94 -1.59
N ASP A 54 8.17 10.27 -2.37
CA ASP A 54 8.05 11.15 -3.53
C ASP A 54 7.31 10.51 -4.72
N TYR A 55 7.06 9.20 -4.67
CA TYR A 55 6.29 8.47 -5.67
C TYR A 55 4.79 8.37 -5.33
N GLY A 56 4.37 9.04 -4.24
CA GLY A 56 2.98 9.05 -3.78
C GLY A 56 2.60 7.85 -2.94
N PHE A 57 3.57 7.11 -2.41
CA PHE A 57 3.29 6.06 -1.43
C PHE A 57 3.13 6.65 -0.03
N ASP A 58 2.10 6.20 0.69
CA ASP A 58 1.89 6.54 2.09
C ASP A 58 1.44 5.32 2.88
N LYS A 59 1.80 5.29 4.17
CA LYS A 59 1.45 4.24 5.09
C LYS A 59 0.00 4.40 5.55
N LEU A 60 -0.83 3.40 5.24
CA LEU A 60 -2.24 3.36 5.64
C LEU A 60 -2.48 2.45 6.85
N ASP A 61 -1.64 1.44 7.07
CA ASP A 61 -1.60 0.65 8.31
C ASP A 61 -0.20 0.13 8.65
N ARG A 62 -0.06 -0.80 9.60
CA ARG A 62 1.25 -1.33 10.03
C ARG A 62 2.04 -1.98 8.89
N CYS A 63 1.37 -2.66 7.95
CA CYS A 63 1.99 -3.50 6.92
C CYS A 63 1.75 -2.98 5.50
N ASN A 64 0.90 -1.97 5.32
CA ASN A 64 0.52 -1.44 4.01
C ASN A 64 1.12 -0.06 3.76
N LEU A 65 2.04 -0.03 2.80
CA LEU A 65 2.51 1.17 2.10
C LEU A 65 1.79 1.23 0.75
N VAL A 66 0.97 2.26 0.54
CA VAL A 66 -0.04 2.30 -0.52
C VAL A 66 0.23 3.46 -1.46
N ASN A 67 0.18 3.20 -2.77
CA ASN A 67 0.25 4.27 -3.76
C ASN A 67 -1.06 5.06 -3.77
N MET A 68 -1.03 6.23 -3.15
CA MET A 68 -2.18 7.11 -3.00
C MET A 68 -2.60 7.76 -4.32
N ASN A 69 -1.69 7.88 -5.30
CA ASN A 69 -2.02 8.40 -6.62
C ASN A 69 -2.93 7.46 -7.42
N LEU A 70 -2.96 6.18 -7.06
CA LEU A 70 -3.77 5.15 -7.71
C LEU A 70 -5.00 4.75 -6.89
N ALA A 71 -5.13 5.25 -5.67
CA ALA A 71 -6.30 5.00 -4.82
C ALA A 71 -7.53 5.70 -5.42
N GLN A 72 -8.61 4.95 -5.66
CA GLN A 72 -9.80 5.48 -6.34
C GLN A 72 -11.02 5.58 -5.43
N ALA A 73 -11.13 4.72 -4.41
CA ALA A 73 -12.29 4.67 -3.53
C ALA A 73 -11.93 4.20 -2.12
N TYR A 74 -12.73 4.61 -1.13
CA TYR A 74 -12.61 4.19 0.26
C TYR A 74 -13.95 3.70 0.83
N ASP A 75 -13.98 2.45 1.30
CA ASP A 75 -15.07 1.90 2.11
C ASP A 75 -14.76 2.15 3.58
N GLU A 76 -15.39 3.17 4.15
CA GLU A 76 -15.22 3.57 5.55
C GLU A 76 -15.66 2.47 6.54
N LYS A 77 -16.70 1.69 6.19
CA LYS A 77 -17.22 0.65 7.08
C LYS A 77 -16.22 -0.50 7.24
N GLN A 78 -15.57 -0.88 6.14
CA GLN A 78 -14.56 -1.93 6.14
C GLN A 78 -13.13 -1.41 6.34
N ARG A 79 -12.94 -0.09 6.32
CA ARG A 79 -11.63 0.60 6.30
C ARG A 79 -10.71 0.03 5.22
N LYS A 80 -11.19 0.03 3.98
CA LYS A 80 -10.45 -0.46 2.81
C LYS A 80 -10.38 0.60 1.74
N VAL A 81 -9.18 0.84 1.23
CA VAL A 81 -8.97 1.59 -0.02
C VAL A 81 -8.93 0.61 -1.18
N TYR A 82 -9.59 0.96 -2.27
CA TYR A 82 -9.60 0.22 -3.53
C TYR A 82 -8.91 1.03 -4.63
N PHE A 83 -8.31 0.33 -5.57
CA PHE A 83 -7.61 0.92 -6.73
C PHE A 83 -8.49 0.97 -7.99
N GLU A 84 -9.77 0.68 -7.83
CA GLU A 84 -10.81 0.64 -8.85
C GLU A 84 -12.06 1.33 -8.31
N ASN A 85 -12.84 1.95 -9.19
CA ASN A 85 -14.17 2.47 -8.88
C ASN A 85 -15.08 2.37 -10.12
N PRO A 86 -16.21 1.63 -10.06
CA PRO A 86 -16.69 0.87 -8.90
C PRO A 86 -15.78 -0.31 -8.55
N TRP A 87 -15.79 -0.73 -7.28
CA TRP A 87 -15.05 -1.90 -6.79
C TRP A 87 -16.01 -3.05 -6.46
N ASP A 88 -15.51 -4.28 -6.52
CA ASP A 88 -16.25 -5.47 -6.13
C ASP A 88 -15.43 -6.37 -5.18
N LYS A 89 -15.87 -7.63 -5.00
CA LYS A 89 -15.22 -8.60 -4.10
C LYS A 89 -13.87 -9.13 -4.60
N HIS A 90 -13.55 -8.91 -5.87
CA HIS A 90 -12.31 -9.31 -6.54
C HIS A 90 -11.34 -8.14 -6.69
N SER A 91 -11.81 -6.90 -6.56
CA SER A 91 -10.96 -5.71 -6.61
C SER A 91 -9.85 -5.75 -5.57
N GLN A 92 -8.65 -5.36 -5.98
CA GLN A 92 -7.50 -5.22 -5.08
C GLN A 92 -7.78 -4.11 -4.05
N TYR A 93 -7.43 -4.38 -2.80
CA TYR A 93 -7.57 -3.41 -1.73
C TYR A 93 -6.35 -3.41 -0.80
N ALA A 94 -6.25 -2.34 0.00
CA ALA A 94 -5.39 -2.25 1.17
C ALA A 94 -6.22 -1.84 2.39
N SER A 95 -5.89 -2.37 3.57
CA SER A 95 -6.53 -1.97 4.82
C SER A 95 -6.00 -0.64 5.33
N VAL A 96 -6.86 0.11 6.02
CA VAL A 96 -6.57 1.40 6.63
C VAL A 96 -6.76 1.28 8.14
N SER A 97 -5.72 1.65 8.89
CA SER A 97 -5.82 1.76 10.35
C SER A 97 -6.70 2.94 10.75
N GLU A 98 -7.28 2.88 11.94
CA GLU A 98 -8.16 3.94 12.44
C GLU A 98 -7.49 5.33 12.45
N ALA A 99 -6.22 5.39 12.85
CA ALA A 99 -5.45 6.62 12.90
C ALA A 99 -5.21 7.26 11.51
N ASN A 100 -5.25 6.47 10.44
CA ASN A 100 -4.94 6.91 9.08
C ASN A 100 -6.18 7.19 8.22
N GLN A 101 -7.39 7.05 8.75
CA GLN A 101 -8.62 7.24 7.96
C GLN A 101 -8.71 8.65 7.35
N LYS A 102 -8.24 9.68 8.06
CA LYS A 102 -8.23 11.07 7.55
C LYS A 102 -7.48 11.21 6.22
N LYS A 103 -6.48 10.36 5.95
CA LYS A 103 -5.72 10.38 4.70
C LYS A 103 -6.57 9.99 3.48
N VAL A 104 -7.62 9.21 3.69
CA VAL A 104 -8.41 8.56 2.61
C VAL A 104 -9.87 9.01 2.57
N GLN A 105 -10.30 9.86 3.51
CA GLN A 105 -11.68 10.36 3.59
C GLN A 105 -12.16 11.06 2.32
N HIS A 106 -11.26 11.73 1.60
CA HIS A 106 -11.56 12.40 0.34
C HIS A 106 -11.93 11.40 -0.80
N LEU A 107 -11.67 10.10 -0.62
CA LEU A 107 -12.03 9.03 -1.55
C LEU A 107 -13.40 8.41 -1.24
N ILE A 108 -14.09 8.88 -0.19
CA ILE A 108 -15.48 8.50 0.06
C ILE A 108 -16.32 9.12 -1.05
N ARG A 109 -16.90 8.26 -1.88
CA ARG A 109 -17.92 8.66 -2.85
C ARG A 109 -19.24 8.02 -2.45
N GLU A 110 -20.30 8.81 -2.47
CA GLU A 110 -21.66 8.29 -2.35
C GLU A 110 -21.95 7.42 -3.58
N SER A 111 -21.69 6.11 -3.50
CA SER A 111 -22.10 5.18 -4.56
C SER A 111 -23.42 4.52 -4.18
N GLU A 112 -24.41 4.60 -5.09
CA GLU A 112 -25.72 3.94 -4.92
C GLU A 112 -25.57 2.41 -4.80
N ASP A 113 -24.52 1.83 -5.38
CA ASP A 113 -24.22 0.40 -5.39
C ASP A 113 -23.84 -0.18 -4.03
N THR A 114 -23.26 0.64 -3.14
CA THR A 114 -22.92 0.19 -1.78
C THR A 114 -24.18 -0.26 -1.03
N LYS A 115 -25.35 0.33 -1.32
CA LYS A 115 -26.62 -0.07 -0.68
C LYS A 115 -27.08 -1.47 -1.12
N VAL A 116 -26.72 -1.92 -2.31
CA VAL A 116 -27.20 -3.20 -2.90
C VAL A 116 -26.41 -4.38 -2.36
N ALA A 117 -25.08 -4.27 -2.26
CA ALA A 117 -24.23 -5.33 -1.72
C ALA A 117 -24.53 -5.61 -0.22
N TYR A 118 -24.76 -4.57 0.58
CA TYR A 118 -25.13 -4.74 2.00
C TYR A 118 -26.55 -5.29 2.18
N LYS A 119 -27.52 -4.95 1.30
CA LYS A 119 -28.86 -5.58 1.31
C LYS A 119 -28.81 -7.08 1.00
N GLY A 120 -27.88 -7.52 0.14
CA GLY A 120 -27.68 -8.92 -0.19
C GLY A 120 -27.11 -9.76 0.96
N LEU A 121 -26.22 -9.18 1.79
CA LEU A 121 -25.67 -9.84 2.98
C LEU A 121 -26.61 -9.79 4.19
N SER A 122 -27.35 -8.70 4.41
CA SER A 122 -28.27 -8.60 5.56
C SER A 122 -29.54 -9.44 5.40
N SER A 123 -29.96 -9.75 4.17
CA SER A 123 -31.12 -10.60 3.90
C SER A 123 -30.82 -12.09 4.14
N ARG A 124 -29.56 -12.53 4.03
CA ARG A 124 -29.13 -13.91 4.30
C ARG A 124 -29.02 -14.27 5.78
N PHE A 125 -29.07 -13.29 6.69
CA PHE A 125 -29.02 -13.52 8.14
C PHE A 125 -30.41 -13.52 8.81
N ARG A 126 -31.51 -13.40 8.06
CA ARG A 126 -32.89 -13.56 8.56
C ARG A 126 -33.53 -14.87 8.09
N ILE A 127 -32.90 -16.01 8.36
CA ILE A 127 -33.60 -17.29 8.36
C ILE A 127 -33.13 -18.07 9.58
N GLY A 128 -34.03 -18.23 10.55
CA GLY A 128 -33.82 -19.12 11.69
C GLY A 128 -34.18 -18.52 13.04
N LYS A 129 -35.48 -18.27 13.27
CA LYS A 129 -36.22 -18.67 14.49
C LYS A 129 -37.69 -18.30 14.32
N SER A 130 -38.44 -19.22 13.71
CA SER A 130 -39.90 -19.31 13.85
C SER A 130 -40.21 -20.35 14.92
N SER A 131 -41.10 -19.95 15.82
CA SER A 131 -41.82 -20.65 16.89
C SER A 131 -41.81 -22.19 16.92
N THR A 132 -41.60 -22.73 18.11
CA THR A 132 -42.68 -23.39 18.87
C THR A 132 -42.41 -23.25 20.37
#